data_AF-A0A015M113-F1
#
_entry.id   AF-A0A015M113-F1
#
_cell.length_a   1.000
_cell.length_b   1.000
_cell.length_c   1.000
_cell.angle_alpha   90.00
_cell.angle_beta   90.00
_cell.angle_gamma   90.00
#
_symmetry.space_group_name_H-M   'P 1'
#
loop_
_entity.id
_entity.type
_entity.pdbx_description
1 polymer ?
#
loop_
_entity_poly.entity_id
_entity_poly.type
_entity_poly.pdbx_seq_one_letter_code
_entity_poly.pdbx_strand_id
1 'polypeptide(L)'
;MNFSYLFIILLLFINNVLSYGYVGHQITASIAQRFLLPKVREHVRELLPKNANGNLYPIASWADRVKFTPKYRFTSRMHYINAPRNNPPDSCTVIYTPGKIDVLNAIHNYTNRLDPKSNLDFWSRAEALRFLVHFLGDLHQPLHVAAKFRGGNGAKAIFEGHNTTLHYIWDSRLINKHIRELGYNFTFSDDNANNFYDGPFFEPYVKYIINLMKTVWKQEVAEWAVCNEEVEYIFEKETQELLKPNSILFEDNNKQTHFEVNSRREKEKYSLNKKQTSVSCPEFWAVPLNRLNCQIVWKDYIPDTELSEGIYYERIKRTRIVEKLLAITGIRIAAVLNSLLG
;
A
#
# COMPACT_ATOMS: atom_id res chain seq x y z
N MET A 1 -3.87 -38.84 -50.89
CA MET A 1 -2.48 -38.88 -50.37
C MET A 1 -1.79 -37.63 -50.89
N ASN A 2 -1.25 -36.68 -50.13
CA ASN A 2 -0.89 -36.59 -48.72
C ASN A 2 -0.82 -35.12 -48.27
N PHE A 3 -1.22 -34.92 -47.01
CA PHE A 3 -0.77 -33.94 -46.02
C PHE A 3 -0.06 -32.65 -46.44
N SER A 4 -0.64 -31.52 -46.02
CA SER A 4 -0.01 -30.68 -44.99
C SER A 4 -0.98 -29.63 -44.48
N TYR A 5 -1.63 -29.92 -43.35
CA TYR A 5 -2.27 -28.90 -42.52
C TYR A 5 -1.16 -28.22 -41.72
N LEU A 6 -0.78 -27.00 -42.13
CA LEU A 6 0.11 -26.15 -41.37
C LEU A 6 -0.66 -25.63 -40.14
N PHE A 7 -0.61 -26.39 -39.05
CA PHE A 7 -1.18 -25.99 -37.77
C PHE A 7 -0.26 -24.94 -37.14
N ILE A 8 -0.52 -23.67 -37.42
CA ILE A 8 0.13 -22.55 -36.72
C ILE A 8 -0.43 -22.54 -35.30
N ILE A 9 0.29 -23.19 -34.38
CA ILE A 9 0.08 -23.03 -32.94
C ILE A 9 0.57 -21.63 -32.59
N LEU A 10 -0.34 -20.65 -32.64
CA LEU A 10 -0.15 -19.36 -32.03
C LEU A 10 -0.14 -19.58 -30.51
N LEU A 11 1.02 -19.87 -29.95
CA LEU A 11 1.28 -19.78 -28.52
C LEU A 11 1.04 -18.33 -28.12
N LEU A 12 -0.20 -18.06 -27.70
CA LEU A 12 -0.56 -16.88 -26.92
C LEU A 12 0.24 -16.98 -25.61
N PHE A 13 1.46 -16.46 -25.62
CA PHE A 13 2.10 -15.98 -24.41
C PHE A 13 1.23 -14.83 -23.91
N ILE A 14 0.22 -15.17 -23.11
CA ILE A 14 -0.46 -14.21 -22.27
C ILE A 14 0.62 -13.74 -21.31
N ASN A 15 1.28 -12.64 -21.66
CA ASN A 15 2.02 -11.86 -20.69
C ASN A 15 1.00 -11.45 -19.64
N ASN A 16 0.95 -12.20 -18.53
CA ASN A 16 0.24 -11.77 -17.34
C ASN A 16 0.96 -10.50 -16.90
N VAL A 17 0.49 -9.35 -17.37
CA VAL A 17 1.02 -8.06 -16.96
C VAL A 17 0.58 -7.89 -15.52
N LEU A 18 1.41 -8.37 -14.61
CA LEU A 18 1.18 -8.35 -13.19
C LEU A 18 1.15 -6.90 -12.76
N SER A 19 -0.07 -6.42 -12.60
CA SER A 19 -0.31 -5.09 -12.13
C SER A 19 0.01 -5.01 -10.62
N TYR A 20 0.16 -3.85 -10.04
CA TYR A 20 -0.43 -3.65 -8.71
C TYR A 20 -1.93 -3.59 -8.93
N GLY A 21 -2.63 -4.12 -7.96
CA GLY A 21 -3.74 -5.03 -8.20
C GLY A 21 -3.31 -6.49 -8.01
N TYR A 22 -2.05 -6.88 -8.33
CA TYR A 22 -1.51 -8.19 -7.96
C TYR A 22 -0.27 -8.12 -7.05
N VAL A 23 0.90 -7.72 -7.57
CA VAL A 23 2.19 -7.89 -6.86
C VAL A 23 2.28 -7.07 -5.57
N GLY A 24 1.78 -5.82 -5.59
CA GLY A 24 1.71 -4.99 -4.39
C GLY A 24 0.90 -5.64 -3.26
N HIS A 25 -0.25 -6.26 -3.55
CA HIS A 25 -1.01 -7.01 -2.54
C HIS A 25 -0.24 -8.23 -2.02
N GLN A 26 0.50 -8.93 -2.89
CA GLN A 26 1.32 -10.05 -2.45
C GLN A 26 2.47 -9.61 -1.53
N ILE A 27 3.12 -8.49 -1.84
CA ILE A 27 4.19 -7.92 -1.01
C ILE A 27 3.66 -7.48 0.35
N THR A 28 2.56 -6.72 0.38
CA THR A 28 1.97 -6.23 1.63
C THR A 28 1.48 -7.40 2.52
N ALA A 29 0.84 -8.40 1.93
CA ALA A 29 0.45 -9.63 2.62
C ALA A 29 1.66 -10.44 3.12
N SER A 30 2.75 -10.48 2.34
CA SER A 30 4.00 -11.13 2.75
C SER A 30 4.65 -10.40 3.93
N ILE A 31 4.70 -9.08 3.90
CA ILE A 31 5.16 -8.27 5.04
C ILE A 31 4.27 -8.56 6.25
N ALA A 32 2.95 -8.47 6.11
CA ALA A 32 2.00 -8.72 7.19
C ALA A 32 2.18 -10.09 7.85
N GLN A 33 2.33 -11.16 7.07
CA GLN A 33 2.55 -12.53 7.54
C GLN A 33 3.71 -12.63 8.54
N ARG A 34 4.79 -11.86 8.33
CA ARG A 34 5.99 -11.85 9.18
C ARG A 34 5.76 -11.18 10.54
N PHE A 35 4.75 -10.32 10.66
CA PHE A 35 4.39 -9.62 11.89
C PHE A 35 3.14 -10.20 12.59
N LEU A 36 2.59 -11.31 12.08
CA LEU A 36 1.55 -12.05 12.81
C LEU A 36 2.13 -12.73 14.04
N LEU A 37 1.40 -12.62 15.16
CA LEU A 37 1.69 -13.40 16.38
C LEU A 37 1.54 -14.91 16.08
N PRO A 38 2.29 -15.80 16.75
CA PRO A 38 2.22 -17.24 16.49
C PRO A 38 0.81 -17.82 16.52
N LYS A 39 0.01 -17.47 17.54
CA LYS A 39 -1.40 -17.92 17.67
C LYS A 39 -2.28 -17.41 16.51
N VAL A 40 -2.12 -16.14 16.14
CA VAL A 40 -2.86 -15.51 15.04
C VAL A 40 -2.48 -16.14 13.70
N ARG A 41 -1.20 -16.48 13.52
CA ARG A 41 -0.69 -17.17 12.34
C ARG A 41 -1.38 -18.51 12.14
N GLU A 42 -1.60 -19.28 13.21
CA GLU A 42 -2.34 -20.55 13.14
C GLU A 42 -3.81 -20.33 12.78
N HIS A 43 -4.51 -19.40 13.43
CA HIS A 43 -5.90 -19.06 13.06
C HIS A 43 -6.03 -18.61 11.60
N VAL A 44 -5.10 -17.78 11.12
CA VAL A 44 -5.04 -17.36 9.71
C VAL A 44 -4.81 -18.57 8.80
N ARG A 45 -3.88 -19.46 9.16
CA ARG A 45 -3.57 -20.68 8.40
C ARG A 45 -4.79 -21.57 8.22
N GLU A 46 -5.65 -21.69 9.23
CA GLU A 46 -6.90 -22.47 9.15
C GLU A 46 -7.90 -21.88 8.15
N LEU A 47 -7.99 -20.55 8.04
CA LEU A 47 -8.90 -19.85 7.13
C LEU A 47 -8.36 -19.79 5.67
N LEU A 48 -7.10 -20.14 5.46
CA LEU A 48 -6.48 -20.12 4.13
C LEU A 48 -6.82 -21.36 3.32
N PRO A 49 -7.00 -21.23 1.98
CA PRO A 49 -7.16 -22.39 1.13
C PRO A 49 -5.87 -23.22 1.11
N LYS A 50 -5.99 -24.54 0.93
CA LYS A 50 -4.85 -25.47 0.95
C LYS A 50 -3.72 -25.05 -0.01
N ASN A 51 -4.07 -24.58 -1.20
CA ASN A 51 -3.11 -24.14 -2.22
C ASN A 51 -2.37 -22.84 -1.89
N ALA A 52 -2.72 -22.15 -0.80
CA ALA A 52 -1.94 -21.02 -0.30
C ALA A 52 -0.74 -21.47 0.56
N ASN A 53 -0.64 -22.76 0.89
CA ASN A 53 0.47 -23.34 1.68
C ASN A 53 0.74 -22.55 2.97
N GLY A 54 -0.32 -22.09 3.64
CA GLY A 54 -0.23 -21.32 4.89
C GLY A 54 0.22 -19.86 4.75
N ASN A 55 0.33 -19.32 3.54
CA ASN A 55 0.74 -17.94 3.28
C ASN A 55 -0.44 -17.03 2.92
N LEU A 56 -0.41 -15.77 3.34
CA LEU A 56 -1.40 -14.75 2.95
C LEU A 56 -1.25 -14.27 1.49
N TYR A 57 -0.03 -14.20 0.97
CA TYR A 57 0.22 -13.59 -0.35
C TYR A 57 -0.54 -14.22 -1.53
N PRO A 58 -0.83 -15.54 -1.59
CA PRO A 58 -1.61 -16.13 -2.69
C PRO A 58 -3.08 -15.67 -2.73
N ILE A 59 -3.64 -15.24 -1.59
CA ILE A 59 -5.03 -14.79 -1.52
C ILE A 59 -5.20 -13.27 -1.66
N ALA A 60 -4.11 -12.51 -1.53
CA ALA A 60 -4.15 -11.06 -1.37
C ALA A 60 -4.75 -10.31 -2.58
N SER A 61 -4.66 -10.88 -3.78
CA SER A 61 -5.19 -10.30 -5.02
C SER A 61 -6.49 -10.95 -5.50
N TRP A 62 -7.13 -11.77 -4.66
CA TRP A 62 -8.32 -12.52 -5.05
C TRP A 62 -9.53 -11.63 -5.32
N ALA A 63 -9.73 -10.57 -4.52
CA ALA A 63 -10.88 -9.66 -4.64
C ALA A 63 -10.92 -8.99 -6.03
N ASP A 64 -9.76 -8.58 -6.53
CA ASP A 64 -9.61 -8.00 -7.87
C ASP A 64 -10.06 -8.91 -9.01
N ARG A 65 -9.90 -10.22 -8.84
CA ARG A 65 -10.36 -11.20 -9.85
C ARG A 65 -11.86 -11.40 -9.76
N VAL A 66 -12.39 -11.54 -8.54
CA VAL A 66 -13.79 -11.91 -8.36
C VAL A 66 -14.76 -10.77 -8.62
N LYS A 67 -14.35 -9.49 -8.49
CA LYS A 67 -15.21 -8.32 -8.75
C LYS A 67 -15.81 -8.27 -10.16
N PHE A 68 -15.27 -9.04 -11.10
CA PHE A 68 -15.81 -9.17 -12.47
C PHE A 68 -16.80 -10.33 -12.65
N THR A 69 -16.94 -11.21 -11.65
CA THR A 69 -17.88 -12.33 -11.69
C THR A 69 -19.30 -11.89 -11.30
N PRO A 70 -20.36 -12.55 -11.78
CA PRO A 70 -21.73 -12.22 -11.37
C PRO A 70 -21.94 -12.23 -9.86
N LYS A 71 -21.33 -13.20 -9.15
CA LYS A 71 -21.46 -13.37 -7.70
C LYS A 71 -20.91 -12.18 -6.91
N TYR A 72 -19.79 -11.60 -7.33
CA TYR A 72 -19.09 -10.55 -6.57
C TYR A 72 -19.06 -9.19 -7.29
N ARG A 73 -19.84 -9.00 -8.35
CA ARG A 73 -19.88 -7.72 -9.09
C ARG A 73 -20.14 -6.52 -8.19
N PHE A 74 -20.94 -6.72 -7.14
CA PHE A 74 -21.28 -5.69 -6.15
C PHE A 74 -20.07 -5.16 -5.38
N THR A 75 -18.95 -5.90 -5.30
CA THR A 75 -17.74 -5.48 -4.57
C THR A 75 -16.89 -4.49 -5.37
N SER A 76 -17.16 -4.26 -6.65
CA SER A 76 -16.31 -3.40 -7.51
C SER A 76 -16.07 -2.00 -6.94
N ARG A 77 -17.06 -1.40 -6.27
CA ARG A 77 -16.94 -0.06 -5.64
C ARG A 77 -16.27 -0.08 -4.27
N MET A 78 -16.06 -1.26 -3.68
CA MET A 78 -15.42 -1.44 -2.38
C MET A 78 -13.88 -1.33 -2.45
N HIS A 79 -13.30 -1.22 -3.63
CA HIS A 79 -11.84 -1.11 -3.83
C HIS A 79 -11.30 0.32 -3.69
N TYR A 80 -12.18 1.33 -3.60
CA TYR A 80 -11.77 2.73 -3.56
C TYR A 80 -12.77 3.58 -2.79
N ILE A 81 -12.38 4.82 -2.48
CA ILE A 81 -13.28 5.88 -2.06
C ILE A 81 -13.13 7.08 -2.99
N ASN A 82 -14.26 7.47 -3.59
CA ASN A 82 -14.34 8.75 -4.29
C ASN A 82 -14.54 9.85 -3.26
N ALA A 83 -13.53 10.71 -3.13
CA ALA A 83 -13.56 11.89 -2.29
C ALA A 83 -14.11 13.10 -3.08
N PRO A 84 -15.41 13.46 -2.93
CA PRO A 84 -15.96 14.63 -3.60
C PRO A 84 -15.25 15.88 -3.04
N ARG A 85 -14.86 16.81 -3.92
CA ARG A 85 -14.03 18.02 -3.62
C ARG A 85 -12.51 17.82 -3.58
N ASN A 86 -12.03 16.61 -3.85
CA ASN A 86 -10.61 16.35 -4.08
C ASN A 86 -10.21 16.86 -5.47
N ASN A 87 -9.39 17.93 -5.54
CA ASN A 87 -8.78 18.45 -6.77
C ASN A 87 -7.25 18.54 -6.61
N PRO A 88 -6.52 17.41 -6.60
CA PRO A 88 -5.07 17.44 -6.55
C PRO A 88 -4.48 18.15 -7.78
N PRO A 89 -3.37 18.89 -7.65
CA PRO A 89 -2.55 19.01 -6.44
C PRO A 89 -3.03 20.09 -5.44
N ASP A 90 -4.08 20.84 -5.75
CA ASP A 90 -4.48 22.03 -4.98
C ASP A 90 -5.25 21.69 -3.70
N SER A 91 -6.13 20.69 -3.74
CA SER A 91 -6.94 20.30 -2.59
C SER A 91 -7.03 18.79 -2.42
N CYS A 92 -6.65 18.32 -1.23
CA CYS A 92 -6.75 16.94 -0.81
C CYS A 92 -7.53 16.81 0.49
N THR A 93 -8.79 16.40 0.36
CA THR A 93 -9.65 16.04 1.49
C THR A 93 -10.35 14.73 1.18
N VAL A 94 -10.56 13.90 2.20
CA VAL A 94 -11.41 12.71 2.18
C VAL A 94 -12.37 12.79 3.36
N ILE A 95 -13.62 12.41 3.13
CA ILE A 95 -14.68 12.45 4.15
C ILE A 95 -15.23 11.04 4.27
N TYR A 96 -15.17 10.49 5.48
CA TYR A 96 -15.83 9.23 5.79
C TYR A 96 -17.35 9.42 5.87
N THR A 97 -18.10 8.54 5.21
CA THR A 97 -19.56 8.53 5.26
C THR A 97 -20.02 7.12 5.58
N PRO A 98 -20.56 6.85 6.78
CA PRO A 98 -21.06 5.53 7.15
C PRO A 98 -22.11 5.01 6.15
N GLY A 99 -22.04 3.72 5.82
CA GLY A 99 -23.01 3.05 4.95
C GLY A 99 -22.82 3.30 3.45
N LYS A 100 -21.87 4.15 3.05
CA LYS A 100 -21.49 4.31 1.64
C LYS A 100 -20.75 3.06 1.15
N ILE A 101 -20.98 2.68 -0.11
CA ILE A 101 -20.25 1.56 -0.73
C ILE A 101 -18.89 2.08 -1.18
N ASP A 102 -17.89 1.94 -0.30
CA ASP A 102 -16.50 2.31 -0.51
C ASP A 102 -15.54 1.43 0.31
N VAL A 103 -14.24 1.61 0.09
CA VAL A 103 -13.19 0.83 0.77
C VAL A 103 -13.17 1.00 2.29
N LEU A 104 -13.55 2.16 2.82
CA LEU A 104 -13.54 2.41 4.26
C LEU A 104 -14.62 1.58 4.95
N ASN A 105 -15.85 1.63 4.41
CA ASN A 105 -16.96 0.83 4.93
C ASN A 105 -16.76 -0.67 4.66
N ALA A 106 -16.10 -1.04 3.55
CA ALA A 106 -15.74 -2.43 3.29
C ALA A 106 -14.76 -2.98 4.34
N ILE A 107 -13.74 -2.21 4.71
CA ILE A 107 -12.80 -2.60 5.79
C ILE A 107 -13.57 -2.81 7.10
N HIS A 108 -14.45 -1.89 7.51
CA HIS A 108 -15.30 -2.07 8.70
C HIS A 108 -16.16 -3.34 8.63
N ASN A 109 -16.85 -3.55 7.52
CA ASN A 109 -17.71 -4.73 7.32
C ASN A 109 -16.90 -6.04 7.40
N TYR A 110 -15.82 -6.16 6.64
CA TYR A 110 -15.04 -7.40 6.60
C TYR A 110 -14.18 -7.61 7.85
N THR A 111 -13.87 -6.55 8.61
CA THR A 111 -13.36 -6.69 9.99
C THR A 111 -14.40 -7.39 10.87
N ASN A 112 -15.65 -6.90 10.89
CA ASN A 112 -16.72 -7.49 11.70
C ASN A 112 -17.08 -8.92 11.26
N ARG A 113 -17.03 -9.21 9.96
CA ARG A 113 -17.30 -10.57 9.43
C ARG A 113 -16.20 -11.57 9.76
N LEU A 114 -14.96 -11.12 9.94
CA LEU A 114 -13.83 -11.98 10.28
C LEU A 114 -13.75 -12.27 11.79
N ASP A 115 -14.32 -11.40 12.62
CA ASP A 115 -14.36 -11.52 14.09
C ASP A 115 -14.79 -12.94 14.52
N PRO A 116 -14.00 -13.65 15.36
CA PRO A 116 -14.40 -14.93 15.94
C PRO A 116 -15.72 -14.91 16.71
N LYS A 117 -16.16 -13.74 17.17
CA LYS A 117 -17.47 -13.53 17.84
C LYS A 117 -18.63 -13.41 16.86
N SER A 118 -18.37 -13.27 15.55
CA SER A 118 -19.42 -13.32 14.54
C SER A 118 -20.08 -14.70 14.51
N ASN A 119 -21.37 -14.75 14.20
CA ASN A 119 -22.11 -16.00 14.02
C ASN A 119 -21.93 -16.61 12.62
N LEU A 120 -20.92 -16.16 11.87
CA LEU A 120 -20.68 -16.57 10.48
C LEU A 120 -19.95 -17.91 10.42
N ASP A 121 -20.28 -18.69 9.38
CA ASP A 121 -19.61 -19.96 9.12
C ASP A 121 -18.14 -19.78 8.69
N PHE A 122 -17.42 -20.91 8.67
CA PHE A 122 -16.02 -20.95 8.26
C PHE A 122 -15.78 -20.30 6.89
N TRP A 123 -16.62 -20.59 5.90
CA TRP A 123 -16.42 -20.11 4.52
C TRP A 123 -16.63 -18.60 4.41
N SER A 124 -17.60 -18.05 5.14
CA SER A 124 -17.87 -16.62 5.20
C SER A 124 -16.73 -15.86 5.89
N ARG A 125 -16.12 -16.45 6.93
CA ARG A 125 -14.95 -15.88 7.61
C ARG A 125 -13.69 -15.99 6.76
N ALA A 126 -13.49 -17.11 6.06
CA ALA A 126 -12.40 -17.28 5.10
C ALA A 126 -12.51 -16.29 3.94
N GLU A 127 -13.71 -16.05 3.42
CA GLU A 127 -13.98 -15.00 2.44
C GLU A 127 -13.67 -13.61 3.00
N ALA A 128 -14.09 -13.34 4.25
CA ALA A 128 -13.84 -12.06 4.91
C ALA A 128 -12.34 -11.78 5.08
N LEU A 129 -11.53 -12.78 5.43
CA LEU A 129 -10.07 -12.65 5.48
C LEU A 129 -9.51 -12.18 4.13
N ARG A 130 -9.95 -12.77 3.02
CA ARG A 130 -9.45 -12.44 1.68
C ARG A 130 -9.79 -11.01 1.28
N PHE A 131 -11.02 -10.59 1.54
CA PHE A 131 -11.46 -9.22 1.28
C PHE A 131 -10.75 -8.22 2.17
N LEU A 132 -10.65 -8.48 3.48
CA LEU A 132 -10.02 -7.56 4.42
C LEU A 132 -8.55 -7.31 4.09
N VAL A 133 -7.77 -8.37 3.81
CA VAL A 133 -6.37 -8.26 3.41
C VAL A 133 -6.23 -7.44 2.12
N HIS A 134 -7.13 -7.64 1.15
CA HIS A 134 -7.11 -6.90 -0.10
C HIS A 134 -7.47 -5.42 0.09
N PHE A 135 -8.57 -5.11 0.77
CA PHE A 135 -9.05 -3.73 0.94
C PHE A 135 -8.12 -2.89 1.81
N LEU A 136 -7.46 -3.49 2.81
CA LEU A 136 -6.36 -2.83 3.50
C LEU A 136 -5.21 -2.52 2.55
N GLY A 137 -4.91 -3.39 1.59
CA GLY A 137 -3.99 -3.09 0.48
C GLY A 137 -4.43 -1.89 -0.36
N ASP A 138 -5.65 -1.92 -0.86
CA ASP A 138 -6.23 -0.88 -1.71
C ASP A 138 -6.23 0.49 -1.04
N LEU A 139 -6.60 0.56 0.24
CA LEU A 139 -6.64 1.81 1.00
C LEU A 139 -5.31 2.58 0.93
N HIS A 140 -4.18 1.85 0.92
CA HIS A 140 -2.83 2.43 0.95
C HIS A 140 -2.28 2.79 -0.42
N GLN A 141 -3.03 2.54 -1.49
CA GLN A 141 -2.74 3.07 -2.81
C GLN A 141 -3.36 4.48 -2.88
N PRO A 142 -2.55 5.57 -2.96
CA PRO A 142 -3.06 6.93 -2.85
C PRO A 142 -4.22 7.27 -3.82
N LEU A 143 -4.16 6.76 -5.05
CA LEU A 143 -5.18 6.98 -6.08
C LEU A 143 -6.48 6.19 -5.86
N HIS A 144 -6.49 5.18 -4.98
CA HIS A 144 -7.73 4.54 -4.50
C HIS A 144 -8.47 5.42 -3.48
N VAL A 145 -7.81 6.44 -2.95
CA VAL A 145 -8.39 7.45 -2.05
C VAL A 145 -8.52 8.79 -2.79
N ALA A 146 -8.70 8.78 -4.12
CA ALA A 146 -8.79 9.99 -4.94
C ALA A 146 -9.95 9.91 -5.95
N ALA A 147 -10.45 11.07 -6.38
CA ALA A 147 -11.54 11.14 -7.36
C ALA A 147 -11.09 11.63 -8.75
N LYS A 148 -10.04 12.48 -8.81
CA LYS A 148 -9.58 13.12 -10.05
C LYS A 148 -9.26 12.08 -11.12
N PHE A 149 -9.81 12.25 -12.32
CA PHE A 149 -9.69 11.31 -13.44
C PHE A 149 -10.03 9.85 -13.08
N ARG A 150 -11.06 9.61 -12.25
CA ARG A 150 -11.42 8.26 -11.76
C ARG A 150 -10.23 7.59 -11.05
N GLY A 151 -9.63 8.33 -10.11
CA GLY A 151 -8.42 7.91 -9.42
C GLY A 151 -7.22 7.78 -10.37
N GLY A 152 -7.06 8.70 -11.32
CA GLY A 152 -5.95 8.67 -12.29
C GLY A 152 -6.09 7.67 -13.44
N ASN A 153 -7.18 6.90 -13.53
CA ASN A 153 -7.43 6.00 -14.67
C ASN A 153 -7.64 6.76 -15.99
N GLY A 154 -8.14 8.00 -15.92
CA GLY A 154 -8.26 8.90 -17.08
C GLY A 154 -7.03 9.79 -17.33
N ALA A 155 -6.01 9.72 -16.47
CA ALA A 155 -4.80 10.52 -16.58
C ALA A 155 -3.75 9.75 -17.37
N LYS A 156 -3.59 10.09 -18.65
CA LYS A 156 -2.65 9.41 -19.57
C LYS A 156 -1.20 9.76 -19.25
N ALA A 157 -0.32 8.79 -19.45
CA ALA A 157 1.12 8.94 -19.25
C ALA A 157 1.89 7.94 -20.13
N ILE A 158 3.19 8.18 -20.27
CA ILE A 158 4.14 7.21 -20.80
C ILE A 158 5.00 6.73 -19.61
N PHE A 159 5.26 5.43 -19.52
CA PHE A 159 6.15 4.88 -18.51
C PHE A 159 7.02 3.78 -19.11
N GLU A 160 8.33 3.99 -19.09
CA GLU A 160 9.34 3.13 -19.72
C GLU A 160 9.02 2.92 -21.21
N GLY A 161 8.67 4.00 -21.92
CA GLY A 161 8.33 4.00 -23.34
C GLY A 161 6.93 3.44 -23.68
N HIS A 162 6.11 3.09 -22.68
CA HIS A 162 4.78 2.51 -22.89
C HIS A 162 3.64 3.45 -22.50
N ASN A 163 2.66 3.61 -23.38
CA ASN A 163 1.40 4.29 -23.07
C ASN A 163 0.68 3.58 -21.92
N THR A 164 0.28 4.36 -20.92
CA THR A 164 -0.37 3.86 -19.71
C THR A 164 -1.19 4.96 -19.02
N THR A 165 -1.61 4.72 -17.78
CA THR A 165 -2.34 5.69 -16.95
C THR A 165 -1.59 5.93 -15.65
N LEU A 166 -1.79 7.10 -15.05
CA LEU A 166 -1.22 7.42 -13.74
C LEU A 166 -1.62 6.40 -12.68
N HIS A 167 -2.87 5.92 -12.73
CA HIS A 167 -3.34 4.84 -11.86
C HIS A 167 -2.49 3.59 -12.02
N TYR A 168 -2.31 3.12 -13.26
CA TYR A 168 -1.54 1.91 -13.52
C TYR A 168 -0.05 2.05 -13.23
N ILE A 169 0.49 3.27 -13.20
CA ILE A 169 1.87 3.53 -12.78
C ILE A 169 2.03 3.32 -11.27
N TRP A 170 1.15 3.93 -10.48
CA TRP A 170 1.14 3.92 -9.01
C TRP A 170 0.67 2.64 -8.39
N ASP A 171 -0.29 2.02 -9.06
CA ASP A 171 -0.34 0.60 -9.07
C ASP A 171 1.03 0.14 -9.62
N SER A 172 1.11 -0.38 -10.81
CA SER A 172 2.01 -1.51 -11.12
C SER A 172 3.45 -1.14 -11.37
N ARG A 173 3.63 -0.10 -12.17
CA ARG A 173 4.87 0.10 -12.90
C ARG A 173 5.99 0.53 -11.95
N LEU A 174 5.69 1.33 -10.93
CA LEU A 174 6.67 1.74 -9.92
C LEU A 174 7.22 0.54 -9.15
N ILE A 175 6.39 -0.36 -8.62
CA ILE A 175 6.91 -1.57 -7.96
C ILE A 175 7.73 -2.41 -8.92
N ASN A 176 7.20 -2.68 -10.10
CA ASN A 176 7.87 -3.61 -11.01
C ASN A 176 9.24 -3.05 -11.42
N LYS A 177 9.35 -1.73 -11.61
CA LYS A 177 10.61 -1.04 -11.84
C LYS A 177 11.55 -1.13 -10.64
N HIS A 178 11.07 -0.82 -9.43
CA HIS A 178 11.88 -0.88 -8.22
C HIS A 178 12.39 -2.29 -7.91
N ILE A 179 11.58 -3.34 -8.10
CA ILE A 179 12.01 -4.75 -7.95
C ILE A 179 13.16 -5.06 -8.89
N ARG A 180 13.03 -4.69 -10.17
CA ARG A 180 14.08 -4.95 -11.17
C ARG A 180 15.35 -4.16 -10.87
N GLU A 181 15.23 -2.86 -10.58
CA GLU A 181 16.39 -1.99 -10.26
C GLU A 181 17.12 -2.47 -9.00
N LEU A 182 16.40 -2.96 -8.00
CA LEU A 182 16.99 -3.58 -6.83
C LEU A 182 17.74 -4.86 -7.20
N GLY A 183 17.18 -5.70 -8.07
CA GLY A 183 17.81 -6.93 -8.56
C GLY A 183 19.14 -6.70 -9.29
N TYR A 184 19.27 -5.59 -10.03
CA TYR A 184 20.54 -5.19 -10.66
C TYR A 184 21.59 -4.71 -9.64
N ASN A 185 21.17 -4.20 -8.48
CA ASN A 185 22.07 -3.71 -7.43
C ASN A 185 22.55 -4.79 -6.44
N PHE A 186 21.92 -5.98 -6.43
CA PHE A 186 22.37 -7.13 -5.65
C PHE A 186 23.45 -7.93 -6.42
N THR A 187 24.62 -7.33 -6.66
CA THR A 187 25.84 -8.11 -6.92
C THR A 187 26.44 -8.52 -5.58
N PHE A 188 26.29 -9.81 -5.28
CA PHE A 188 26.63 -10.49 -4.02
C PHE A 188 28.06 -10.20 -3.55
N SER A 189 28.18 -9.68 -2.32
CA SER A 189 29.37 -9.79 -1.49
C SER A 189 28.95 -10.41 -0.16
N ASP A 190 28.53 -11.67 -0.20
CA ASP A 190 28.48 -12.51 1.00
C ASP A 190 28.51 -14.00 0.58
N ASP A 191 29.64 -14.65 0.84
CA ASP A 191 30.04 -15.99 0.39
C ASP A 191 29.29 -17.14 1.09
N ASN A 192 27.98 -17.02 1.33
CA ASN A 192 27.14 -18.10 1.85
C ASN A 192 25.75 -18.18 1.18
N ALA A 193 25.65 -17.74 -0.08
CA ALA A 193 24.38 -17.64 -0.82
C ALA A 193 23.89 -18.95 -1.49
N ASN A 194 24.29 -20.12 -1.02
CA ASN A 194 23.71 -21.39 -1.48
C ASN A 194 22.46 -21.71 -0.64
N ASN A 195 21.29 -21.15 -1.02
CA ASN A 195 19.92 -21.65 -0.77
C ASN A 195 18.79 -20.58 -0.91
N PHE A 196 18.99 -19.46 -1.60
CA PHE A 196 18.06 -18.31 -1.42
C PHE A 196 16.82 -18.24 -2.34
N TYR A 197 16.61 -19.17 -3.28
CA TYR A 197 15.45 -19.13 -4.20
C TYR A 197 14.38 -20.20 -3.91
N ASP A 198 14.00 -20.36 -2.64
CA ASP A 198 12.71 -20.98 -2.25
C ASP A 198 11.72 -19.85 -1.89
N GLY A 199 11.16 -19.16 -2.88
CA GLY A 199 10.22 -18.07 -2.62
C GLY A 199 9.73 -17.31 -3.87
N PRO A 200 8.74 -16.42 -3.71
CA PRO A 200 8.24 -15.61 -4.81
C PRO A 200 9.30 -14.62 -5.33
N PHE A 201 9.22 -14.24 -6.61
CA PHE A 201 10.22 -13.39 -7.26
C PHE A 201 10.44 -12.02 -6.58
N PHE A 202 9.46 -11.52 -5.84
CA PHE A 202 9.51 -10.26 -5.11
C PHE A 202 10.13 -10.37 -3.70
N GLU A 203 10.52 -11.58 -3.27
CA GLU A 203 11.06 -11.82 -1.92
C GLU A 203 12.31 -10.97 -1.58
N PRO A 204 13.28 -10.74 -2.49
CA PRO A 204 14.38 -9.82 -2.22
C PRO A 204 13.92 -8.39 -1.93
N TYR A 205 12.87 -7.94 -2.62
CA TYR A 205 12.28 -6.61 -2.41
C TYR A 205 11.56 -6.52 -1.06
N VAL A 206 10.86 -7.58 -0.63
CA VAL A 206 10.31 -7.68 0.73
C VAL A 206 11.41 -7.60 1.78
N LYS A 207 12.51 -8.34 1.61
CA LYS A 207 13.67 -8.31 2.53
C LYS A 207 14.29 -6.92 2.61
N TYR A 208 14.43 -6.23 1.48
CA TYR A 208 14.87 -4.84 1.42
C TYR A 208 13.95 -3.89 2.20
N ILE A 209 12.63 -3.98 2.00
CA ILE A 209 11.66 -3.16 2.75
C ILE A 209 11.75 -3.44 4.26
N ILE A 210 11.83 -4.71 4.66
CA ILE A 210 12.01 -5.08 6.08
C ILE A 210 13.32 -4.52 6.64
N ASN A 211 14.40 -4.47 5.86
CA ASN A 211 15.64 -3.84 6.28
C ASN A 211 15.47 -2.32 6.49
N LEU A 212 14.77 -1.64 5.59
CA LEU A 212 14.43 -0.21 5.77
C LEU A 212 13.61 0.01 7.05
N MET A 213 12.64 -0.87 7.34
CA MET A 213 11.86 -0.83 8.59
C MET A 213 12.74 -0.97 9.84
N LYS A 214 13.75 -1.86 9.80
CA LYS A 214 14.66 -2.09 10.93
C LYS A 214 15.71 -1.00 11.13
N THR A 215 16.02 -0.25 10.08
CA THR A 215 17.12 0.73 10.06
C THR A 215 16.59 2.14 9.93
N VAL A 216 16.12 2.53 8.73
CA VAL A 216 15.69 3.88 8.38
C VAL A 216 14.42 4.29 9.10
N TRP A 217 13.41 3.40 9.17
CA TRP A 217 12.08 3.72 9.73
C TRP A 217 11.85 3.14 11.12
N LYS A 218 12.91 2.70 11.81
CA LYS A 218 12.81 2.00 13.11
C LYS A 218 11.96 2.75 14.14
N GLN A 219 12.06 4.07 14.17
CA GLN A 219 11.34 4.92 15.12
C GLN A 219 9.86 5.12 14.73
N GLU A 220 9.50 4.96 13.46
CA GLU A 220 8.15 5.22 12.96
C GLU A 220 7.26 3.97 12.96
N VAL A 221 7.84 2.77 12.81
CA VAL A 221 7.09 1.51 12.59
C VAL A 221 6.04 1.25 13.67
N ALA A 222 6.33 1.60 14.92
CA ALA A 222 5.41 1.40 16.05
C ALA A 222 4.13 2.27 15.93
N GLU A 223 4.23 3.41 15.27
CA GLU A 223 3.14 4.39 15.15
C GLU A 223 2.23 4.10 13.96
N TRP A 224 2.70 3.35 12.95
CA TRP A 224 1.95 3.12 11.72
C TRP A 224 0.62 2.41 11.94
N ALA A 225 0.51 1.55 12.94
CA ALA A 225 -0.72 0.84 13.29
C ALA A 225 -1.71 1.70 14.10
N VAL A 226 -1.29 2.85 14.63
CA VAL A 226 -2.12 3.69 15.50
C VAL A 226 -3.20 4.41 14.69
N CYS A 227 -4.39 4.51 15.28
CA CYS A 227 -5.50 5.30 14.78
C CYS A 227 -5.28 6.77 15.13
N ASN A 228 -4.51 7.49 14.32
CA ASN A 228 -4.24 8.90 14.52
C ASN A 228 -4.35 9.67 13.20
N GLU A 229 -5.17 10.72 13.19
CA GLU A 229 -5.39 11.65 12.07
C GLU A 229 -4.23 12.66 11.90
N GLU A 230 -3.45 12.88 12.96
CA GLU A 230 -2.35 13.84 13.01
C GLU A 230 -1.01 13.25 12.56
N VAL A 231 -0.97 11.98 12.13
CA VAL A 231 0.25 11.38 11.56
C VAL A 231 0.54 12.06 10.23
N GLU A 232 1.36 13.11 10.29
CA GLU A 232 2.10 13.57 9.13
C GLU A 232 3.14 12.52 8.80
N TYR A 233 2.95 11.81 7.69
CA TYR A 233 4.06 11.04 7.17
C TYR A 233 5.09 12.04 6.62
N ILE A 234 6.14 12.25 7.40
CA ILE A 234 7.26 13.08 6.98
C ILE A 234 8.04 12.26 5.94
N PHE A 235 7.92 12.66 4.67
CA PHE A 235 8.64 12.05 3.55
C PHE A 235 9.88 12.85 3.14
N GLU A 236 10.08 14.01 3.75
CA GLU A 236 11.24 14.88 3.59
C GLU A 236 11.92 15.08 4.95
N LYS A 237 13.06 14.41 5.18
CA LYS A 237 14.18 15.20 5.69
C LYS A 237 14.89 15.71 4.43
N GLU A 238 14.81 17.00 4.17
CA GLU A 238 15.87 17.66 3.42
C GLU A 238 17.17 17.44 4.19
N THR A 239 17.91 16.38 3.88
CA THR A 239 19.34 16.31 4.20
C THR A 239 20.05 17.29 3.28
N GLN A 240 19.92 18.59 3.57
CA GLN A 240 20.74 19.64 2.97
C GLN A 240 21.75 20.27 3.92
N GLU A 241 21.83 19.85 5.18
CA GLU A 241 22.93 20.24 6.06
C GLU A 241 23.38 19.04 6.89
N LEU A 242 24.48 18.39 6.49
CA LEU A 242 25.41 17.70 7.39
C LEU A 242 26.67 17.26 6.61
N LEU A 243 27.27 18.19 5.88
CA LEU A 243 28.70 18.16 5.54
C LEU A 243 29.21 19.60 5.54
N LYS A 244 29.58 20.09 6.72
CA LYS A 244 30.68 21.04 6.86
C LYS A 244 31.64 20.51 7.93
N PRO A 245 32.91 20.27 7.58
CA PRO A 245 33.92 19.90 8.56
C PRO A 245 34.33 21.14 9.35
N ASN A 246 34.70 20.91 10.62
CA ASN A 246 35.28 21.87 11.57
C ASN A 246 34.28 22.76 12.34
N SER A 247 33.87 22.30 13.51
CA SER A 247 34.37 22.84 14.78
C SER A 247 33.74 22.11 15.97
N ILE A 248 34.59 21.37 16.68
CA ILE A 248 34.39 20.96 18.06
C ILE A 248 34.34 22.23 18.91
N LEU A 249 33.37 22.34 19.83
CA LEU A 249 33.52 22.92 21.17
C LEU A 249 32.26 22.60 22.00
N PHE A 250 32.49 22.15 23.23
CA PHE A 250 31.48 21.85 24.25
C PHE A 250 31.03 23.13 24.99
N GLU A 251 29.89 22.99 25.69
CA GLU A 251 29.39 23.68 26.89
C GLU A 251 28.17 24.64 26.80
N ASP A 252 27.09 24.13 27.40
CA ASP A 252 26.24 24.71 28.46
C ASP A 252 25.16 25.79 28.24
N ASN A 253 24.07 25.56 28.99
CA ASN A 253 23.04 26.49 29.50
C ASN A 253 21.85 26.92 28.62
N ASN A 254 20.72 26.27 28.90
CA ASN A 254 19.46 26.88 29.35
C ASN A 254 18.93 28.09 28.55
N LYS A 255 17.95 27.85 27.66
CA LYS A 255 16.83 28.78 27.36
C LYS A 255 15.75 28.10 26.53
N GLN A 256 14.55 28.04 27.11
CA GLN A 256 13.28 27.90 26.39
C GLN A 256 13.16 28.99 25.32
N THR A 257 12.87 28.57 24.08
CA THR A 257 12.26 29.44 23.07
C THR A 257 11.03 28.75 22.52
N HIS A 258 9.87 29.25 22.93
CA HIS A 258 8.58 29.02 22.30
C HIS A 258 8.65 29.45 20.83
N PHE A 259 8.22 28.57 19.92
CA PHE A 259 7.86 28.94 18.56
C PHE A 259 6.36 28.67 18.37
N GLU A 260 5.58 29.75 18.45
CA GLU A 260 4.16 29.77 18.20
C GLU A 260 3.95 29.96 16.68
N VAL A 261 3.51 28.91 15.98
CA VAL A 261 3.03 29.05 14.60
C VAL A 261 1.52 29.30 14.63
N ASN A 262 1.17 30.58 14.56
CA ASN A 262 -0.20 31.03 14.30
C ASN A 262 -0.58 30.69 12.86
N SER A 263 -1.18 29.52 12.64
CA SER A 263 -2.04 29.30 11.47
C SER A 263 -3.49 29.26 11.94
N ARG A 264 -4.19 30.39 11.82
CA ARG A 264 -5.65 30.40 11.78
C ARG A 264 -6.09 29.66 10.53
N ARG A 265 -6.34 28.35 10.65
CA ARG A 265 -7.22 27.61 9.75
C ARG A 265 -8.44 27.24 10.55
N GLU A 266 -9.60 27.67 10.06
CA GLU A 266 -10.90 27.37 10.62
C GLU A 266 -10.99 25.86 10.88
N LYS A 267 -11.04 25.50 12.16
CA LYS A 267 -11.33 24.15 12.60
C LYS A 267 -12.80 23.90 12.27
N GLU A 268 -13.09 23.35 11.10
CA GLU A 268 -14.32 22.57 10.93
C GLU A 268 -14.21 21.39 11.91
N LYS A 269 -14.97 21.54 13.00
CA LYS A 269 -14.96 20.67 14.16
C LYS A 269 -15.67 19.36 13.82
N TYR A 270 -15.00 18.48 13.09
CA TYR A 270 -15.39 17.07 13.05
C TYR A 270 -14.91 16.40 14.34
N SER A 271 -15.77 16.44 15.37
CA SER A 271 -15.62 15.55 16.51
C SER A 271 -16.05 14.14 16.08
N LEU A 272 -15.09 13.36 15.56
CA LEU A 272 -15.18 11.90 15.66
C LEU A 272 -15.17 11.58 17.16
N ASN A 273 -16.35 11.29 17.70
CA ASN A 273 -16.50 10.91 19.10
C ASN A 273 -15.55 9.75 19.39
N LYS A 274 -14.59 10.00 20.28
CA LYS A 274 -13.57 9.09 20.81
C LYS A 274 -14.21 7.95 21.61
N LYS A 275 -15.00 7.11 20.94
CA LYS A 275 -15.68 5.97 21.54
C LYS A 275 -15.88 4.84 20.53
N GLN A 276 -14.78 4.33 19.99
CA GLN A 276 -14.75 2.94 19.54
C GLN A 276 -13.32 2.42 19.70
N THR A 277 -13.18 1.38 20.51
CA THR A 277 -12.05 0.45 20.51
C THR A 277 -12.08 -0.32 19.18
N SER A 278 -11.95 0.38 18.05
CA SER A 278 -12.11 -0.22 16.73
C SER A 278 -10.81 -0.91 16.35
N VAL A 279 -10.92 -2.20 15.99
CA VAL A 279 -9.80 -3.05 15.58
C VAL A 279 -9.14 -2.54 14.28
N SER A 280 -9.89 -1.80 13.47
CA SER A 280 -9.40 -1.06 12.30
C SER A 280 -9.97 0.35 12.26
N CYS A 281 -9.22 1.30 11.71
CA CYS A 281 -9.58 2.72 11.65
C CYS A 281 -9.26 3.33 10.28
N PRO A 282 -9.88 2.78 9.22
CA PRO A 282 -9.57 3.14 7.84
C PRO A 282 -9.79 4.62 7.55
N GLU A 283 -10.73 5.29 8.22
CA GLU A 283 -10.99 6.72 8.09
C GLU A 283 -9.81 7.59 8.55
N PHE A 284 -9.12 7.19 9.63
CA PHE A 284 -7.93 7.90 10.12
C PHE A 284 -6.76 7.72 9.15
N TRP A 285 -6.59 6.51 8.64
CA TRP A 285 -5.52 6.20 7.68
C TRP A 285 -5.74 6.84 6.32
N ALA A 286 -6.99 6.96 5.87
CA ALA A 286 -7.34 7.55 4.58
C ALA A 286 -6.90 9.01 4.45
N VAL A 287 -6.92 9.79 5.54
CA VAL A 287 -6.61 11.23 5.52
C VAL A 287 -5.19 11.51 5.02
N PRO A 288 -4.12 11.00 5.64
CA PRO A 288 -2.76 11.26 5.16
C PRO A 288 -2.46 10.52 3.83
N LEU A 289 -3.12 9.39 3.55
CA LEU A 289 -3.03 8.71 2.25
C LEU A 289 -3.65 9.54 1.11
N ASN A 290 -4.74 10.25 1.39
CA ASN A 290 -5.33 11.20 0.45
C ASN A 290 -4.39 12.40 0.21
N ARG A 291 -3.74 12.95 1.25
CA ARG A 291 -2.81 14.09 1.14
C ARG A 291 -1.62 13.80 0.20
N LEU A 292 -1.18 12.55 0.11
CA LEU A 292 -0.15 12.12 -0.84
C LEU A 292 -0.49 12.41 -2.30
N ASN A 293 -1.79 12.48 -2.63
CA ASN A 293 -2.20 12.89 -3.96
C ASN A 293 -1.69 14.28 -4.31
N CYS A 294 -1.78 15.23 -3.37
CA CYS A 294 -1.35 16.60 -3.57
C CYS A 294 0.17 16.74 -3.44
N GLN A 295 0.77 16.04 -2.49
CA GLN A 295 2.19 16.20 -2.17
C GLN A 295 3.12 15.48 -3.16
N ILE A 296 2.72 14.31 -3.66
CA ILE A 296 3.62 13.41 -4.38
C ILE A 296 3.04 12.96 -5.74
N VAL A 297 1.82 12.42 -5.75
CA VAL A 297 1.26 11.71 -6.92
C VAL A 297 0.99 12.63 -8.09
N TRP A 298 0.32 13.76 -7.84
CA TRP A 298 -0.06 14.71 -8.90
C TRP A 298 0.94 15.85 -9.05
N LYS A 299 1.91 15.98 -8.13
CA LYS A 299 2.97 16.98 -8.22
C LYS A 299 3.80 16.71 -9.47
N ASP A 300 4.02 17.73 -10.30
CA ASP A 300 4.76 17.63 -11.57
C ASP A 300 4.23 16.56 -12.55
N TYR A 301 2.98 16.12 -12.39
CA TYR A 301 2.34 15.25 -13.39
C TYR A 301 2.01 16.08 -14.64
N ILE A 302 2.52 15.64 -15.79
CA ILE A 302 2.21 16.22 -17.10
C ILE A 302 1.55 15.11 -17.95
N PRO A 303 0.39 15.38 -18.58
CA PRO A 303 -0.26 14.39 -19.45
C PRO A 303 0.62 13.96 -20.62
N ASP A 304 0.53 12.69 -20.99
CA ASP A 304 1.17 12.10 -22.18
C ASP A 304 2.71 12.23 -22.20
N THR A 305 3.37 12.45 -21.05
CA THR A 305 4.84 12.48 -20.93
C THR A 305 5.41 11.22 -20.28
N GLU A 306 6.71 10.98 -20.47
CA GLU A 306 7.48 9.94 -19.80
C GLU A 306 7.64 10.25 -18.29
N LEU A 307 7.19 9.33 -17.44
CA LEU A 307 7.18 9.46 -15.97
C LEU A 307 8.11 8.47 -15.26
N SER A 308 8.85 7.63 -15.99
CA SER A 308 9.81 6.67 -15.41
C SER A 308 11.22 7.23 -15.20
N GLU A 309 11.43 8.49 -15.54
CA GLU A 309 12.67 9.25 -15.35
C GLU A 309 12.37 10.72 -15.04
N GLY A 310 13.42 11.51 -14.81
CA GLY A 310 13.30 12.94 -14.51
C GLY A 310 12.72 13.23 -13.12
N ILE A 311 12.29 14.49 -12.93
CA ILE A 311 11.93 15.03 -11.60
C ILE A 311 10.78 14.27 -10.92
N TYR A 312 9.86 13.71 -11.71
CA TYR A 312 8.72 12.97 -11.22
C TYR A 312 9.17 11.64 -10.57
N TYR A 313 9.92 10.81 -11.31
CA TYR A 313 10.41 9.53 -10.80
C TYR A 313 11.44 9.70 -9.69
N GLU A 314 12.37 10.63 -9.84
CA GLU A 314 13.44 10.85 -8.86
C GLU A 314 12.90 11.29 -7.49
N ARG A 315 11.83 12.08 -7.44
CA ARG A 315 11.16 12.41 -6.17
C ARG A 315 10.59 11.17 -5.49
N ILE A 316 9.88 10.33 -6.24
CA ILE A 316 9.27 9.09 -5.71
C ILE A 316 10.36 8.15 -5.18
N LYS A 317 11.43 7.97 -5.96
CA LYS A 317 12.58 7.14 -5.60
C LYS A 317 13.30 7.66 -4.37
N ARG A 318 13.61 8.97 -4.32
CA ARG A 318 14.32 9.62 -3.20
C ARG A 318 13.54 9.51 -1.90
N THR A 319 12.23 9.72 -1.94
CA THR A 319 11.34 9.64 -0.76
C THR A 319 11.06 8.20 -0.31
N ARG A 320 11.35 7.20 -1.16
CA ARG A 320 11.01 5.78 -0.93
C ARG A 320 9.54 5.58 -0.59
N ILE A 321 8.67 6.43 -1.17
CA ILE A 321 7.26 6.48 -0.80
C ILE A 321 6.55 5.16 -1.10
N VAL A 322 6.90 4.52 -2.22
CA VAL A 322 6.32 3.25 -2.65
C VAL A 322 6.62 2.15 -1.62
N GLU A 323 7.89 2.00 -1.23
CA GLU A 323 8.33 1.05 -0.21
C GLU A 323 7.70 1.34 1.15
N LYS A 324 7.65 2.63 1.54
CA LYS A 324 7.09 3.05 2.83
C LYS A 324 5.59 2.73 2.91
N LEU A 325 4.84 2.98 1.84
CA LEU A 325 3.43 2.60 1.77
C LEU A 325 3.24 1.09 1.87
N LEU A 326 4.01 0.29 1.15
CA LEU A 326 3.95 -1.18 1.25
C LEU A 326 4.24 -1.69 2.66
N ALA A 327 5.22 -1.07 3.33
CA ALA A 327 5.58 -1.38 4.71
C ALA A 327 4.44 -1.04 5.69
N ILE A 328 3.90 0.18 5.60
CA ILE A 328 2.78 0.65 6.42
C ILE A 328 1.57 -0.27 6.25
N THR A 329 1.23 -0.63 5.02
CA THR A 329 0.13 -1.56 4.72
C THR A 329 0.34 -2.91 5.39
N GLY A 330 1.54 -3.49 5.26
CA GLY A 330 1.85 -4.78 5.88
C GLY A 330 1.73 -4.75 7.41
N ILE A 331 2.21 -3.67 8.04
CA ILE A 331 2.07 -3.46 9.48
C ILE A 331 0.61 -3.31 9.90
N ARG A 332 -0.20 -2.55 9.14
CA ARG A 332 -1.63 -2.38 9.44
C ARG A 332 -2.44 -3.65 9.26
N ILE A 333 -2.18 -4.44 8.20
CA ILE A 333 -2.80 -5.77 8.05
C ILE A 333 -2.45 -6.65 9.25
N ALA A 334 -1.17 -6.70 9.64
CA ALA A 334 -0.76 -7.51 10.79
C ALA A 334 -1.40 -7.03 12.10
N ALA A 335 -1.43 -5.72 12.35
CA ALA A 335 -2.04 -5.14 13.55
C ALA A 335 -3.54 -5.45 13.65
N VAL A 336 -4.28 -5.26 12.55
CA VAL A 336 -5.72 -5.59 12.48
C VAL A 336 -5.94 -7.07 12.76
N LEU A 337 -5.20 -7.97 12.09
CA LEU A 337 -5.36 -9.42 12.28
C LEU A 337 -4.94 -9.87 13.69
N ASN A 338 -3.86 -9.31 14.24
CA ASN A 338 -3.40 -9.62 15.59
C ASN A 338 -4.40 -9.17 16.64
N SER A 339 -5.01 -8.00 16.47
CA SER A 339 -6.02 -7.50 17.40
C SER A 339 -7.36 -8.25 17.26
N LEU A 340 -7.69 -8.75 16.06
CA LEU A 340 -8.96 -9.43 15.81
C LEU A 340 -8.96 -10.91 16.21
N LEU A 341 -7.84 -11.60 15.98
CA LEU A 341 -7.72 -13.06 16.12
C LEU A 341 -6.80 -13.48 17.29
N GLY A 342 -6.28 -12.51 18.05
CA GLY A 342 -5.31 -12.65 19.13
C GLY A 342 -5.83 -13.35 20.38
#